data_AF-A0A2T0FBP5-F1
#
_entry.id   AF-A0A2T0FBP5-F1
#
_cell.length_a   1.000
_cell.length_b   1.000
_cell.length_c   1.000
_cell.angle_alpha   90.00
_cell.angle_beta   90.00
_cell.angle_gamma   90.00
#
_symmetry.space_group_name_H-M   'P 1'
#
loop_
_entity.id
_entity.type
_entity.pdbx_description
1 polymer ?
#
loop_
_entity_poly.entity_id
_entity_poly.type
_entity_poly.pdbx_seq_one_letter_code
_entity_poly.pdbx_strand_id
1 'polypeptide(L)'
;MFGIRPMVGLRLAAPTRSFASTSARLNSSSLTWNEFFAMRSRRRRLGQICSVGTTFAGVGIAWTYFANIEIDMTEKLFGVDAIFVYGACIVFAGVLGYLAGPGVGNFMFRQSLGKRAADFAVKDTTFLQHIKRNRPDPAKQSYTNPITDYYGEKIDSLSGYRRWLRDAHIYKLKSEKYL
;
A
#
# COMPACT_ATOMS: atom_id res chain seq x y z
N MET A 1 14.59 4.94 75.71
CA MET A 1 14.73 5.72 74.46
C MET A 1 14.62 4.75 73.29
N PHE A 2 13.50 4.78 72.59
CA PHE A 2 13.17 3.88 71.48
C PHE A 2 13.85 4.34 70.18
N GLY A 3 14.76 3.52 69.65
CA GLY A 3 15.40 3.74 68.34
C GLY A 3 14.67 2.97 67.24
N ILE A 4 14.05 3.69 66.33
CA ILE A 4 13.32 3.18 65.16
C ILE A 4 14.34 2.78 64.07
N ARG A 5 14.31 1.53 63.62
CA ARG A 5 15.01 1.07 62.40
C ARG A 5 14.01 1.01 61.25
N PRO A 6 14.21 1.67 60.10
CA PRO A 6 13.35 1.46 58.93
C PRO A 6 13.70 0.14 58.24
N MET A 7 12.66 -0.65 57.95
CA MET A 7 12.74 -1.88 57.16
C MET A 7 13.13 -1.58 55.71
N VAL A 8 14.16 -2.27 55.22
CA VAL A 8 14.51 -2.35 53.80
C VAL A 8 13.45 -3.20 53.10
N GLY A 9 12.62 -2.57 52.25
CA GLY A 9 11.59 -3.26 51.48
C GLY A 9 12.20 -4.12 50.38
N LEU A 10 12.01 -5.44 50.49
CA LEU A 10 12.36 -6.41 49.45
C LEU A 10 11.38 -6.25 48.27
N ARG A 11 11.83 -5.68 47.15
CA ARG A 11 11.03 -5.64 45.91
C ARG A 11 11.16 -6.99 45.20
N LEU A 12 10.11 -7.81 45.24
CA LEU A 12 9.97 -9.00 44.41
C LEU A 12 9.76 -8.57 42.95
N ALA A 13 10.77 -8.74 42.11
CA ALA A 13 10.66 -8.55 40.67
C ALA A 13 9.84 -9.70 40.07
N ALA A 14 8.74 -9.36 39.39
CA ALA A 14 7.91 -10.32 38.67
C ALA A 14 8.64 -10.83 37.41
N PRO A 15 8.51 -12.11 37.03
CA PRO A 15 9.10 -12.62 35.80
C PRO A 15 8.37 -12.05 34.58
N THR A 16 9.10 -11.28 33.77
CA THR A 16 8.69 -10.91 32.41
C THR A 16 8.59 -12.17 31.56
N ARG A 17 7.36 -12.65 31.31
CA ARG A 17 7.12 -13.66 30.28
C ARG A 17 7.44 -13.05 28.92
N SER A 18 8.62 -13.33 28.39
CA SER A 18 8.90 -13.10 26.98
C SER A 18 8.00 -14.03 26.16
N PHE A 19 7.07 -13.45 25.41
CA PHE A 19 6.43 -14.17 24.31
C PHE A 19 7.48 -14.35 23.23
N ALA A 20 8.28 -15.41 23.35
CA ALA A 20 9.03 -15.93 22.22
C ALA A 20 7.98 -16.33 21.17
N SER A 21 7.88 -15.54 20.11
CA SER A 21 7.12 -15.90 18.93
C SER A 21 7.82 -17.08 18.27
N THR A 22 7.52 -18.28 18.76
CA THR A 22 7.74 -19.54 18.06
C THR A 22 6.89 -19.47 16.79
N SER A 23 7.44 -18.83 15.76
CA SER A 23 6.97 -18.96 14.39
C SER A 23 7.23 -20.40 14.04
N ALA A 24 6.22 -21.23 14.32
CA ALA A 24 6.21 -22.65 14.08
C ALA A 24 6.58 -22.87 12.62
N ARG A 25 7.78 -23.42 12.41
CA ARG A 25 8.31 -23.90 11.14
C ARG A 25 7.57 -25.18 10.74
N LEU A 26 6.25 -25.11 10.56
CA LEU A 26 5.41 -26.25 10.20
C LEU A 26 4.45 -25.85 9.07
N ASN A 27 5.02 -25.68 7.88
CA ASN A 27 4.56 -26.23 6.60
C ASN A 27 5.28 -25.49 5.46
N SER A 28 6.37 -26.10 5.00
CA SER A 28 6.92 -25.90 3.67
C SER A 28 5.80 -25.96 2.63
N SER A 29 5.62 -24.88 1.85
CA SER A 29 4.73 -24.71 0.68
C SER A 29 3.43 -23.90 0.83
N SER A 30 3.13 -23.25 1.97
CA SER A 30 1.98 -22.34 2.02
C SER A 30 2.32 -20.96 2.59
N LEU A 31 1.95 -19.93 1.85
CA LEU A 31 2.20 -18.53 2.18
C LEU A 31 1.49 -18.13 3.49
N THR A 32 2.15 -17.51 4.46
CA THR A 32 1.44 -17.06 5.68
C THR A 32 0.58 -15.81 5.41
N TRP A 33 -0.44 -15.53 6.24
CA TRP A 33 -1.30 -14.35 6.06
C TRP A 33 -0.55 -13.02 6.23
N ASN A 34 0.39 -12.95 7.17
CA ASN A 34 1.21 -11.76 7.36
C ASN A 34 2.09 -11.48 6.14
N GLU A 35 2.72 -12.52 5.58
CA GLU A 35 3.50 -12.40 4.34
C GLU A 35 2.65 -12.01 3.14
N PHE A 36 1.44 -12.58 3.01
CA PHE A 36 0.49 -12.21 1.97
C PHE A 36 0.17 -10.71 1.99
N PHE A 37 -0.21 -10.18 3.16
CA PHE A 37 -0.51 -8.75 3.32
C PHE A 37 0.72 -7.87 3.09
N ALA A 38 1.91 -8.31 3.54
CA ALA A 38 3.16 -7.61 3.27
C ALA A 38 3.45 -7.53 1.76
N MET A 39 3.24 -8.62 1.01
CA MET A 39 3.42 -8.63 -0.45
C MET A 39 2.38 -7.79 -1.16
N ARG A 40 1.13 -7.76 -0.69
CA ARG A 40 0.07 -6.89 -1.23
C ARG A 40 0.43 -5.42 -1.05
N SER A 41 0.88 -5.01 0.15
CA SER A 41 1.35 -3.64 0.39
C SER A 41 2.59 -3.32 -0.46
N ARG A 42 3.52 -4.28 -0.60
CA ARG A 42 4.70 -4.14 -1.47
C ARG A 42 4.31 -3.90 -2.93
N ARG A 43 3.32 -4.61 -3.48
CA ARG A 43 2.82 -4.38 -4.86
C ARG A 43 2.38 -2.94 -5.05
N ARG A 44 1.61 -2.39 -4.10
CA ARG A 44 1.12 -1.01 -4.15
C ARG A 44 2.24 0.01 -4.04
N ARG A 45 3.17 -0.20 -3.11
CA ARG A 45 4.36 0.66 -2.93
C ARG A 45 5.25 0.66 -4.17
N LEU A 46 5.48 -0.51 -4.78
CA LEU A 46 6.25 -0.61 -6.02
C LEU A 46 5.58 0.17 -7.15
N GLY A 47 4.25 0.08 -7.30
CA GLY A 47 3.53 0.91 -8.28
C GLY A 47 3.79 2.41 -8.10
N GLN A 48 3.68 2.91 -6.86
CA GLN A 48 3.91 4.33 -6.55
C GLN A 48 5.37 4.74 -6.74
N ILE A 49 6.32 3.95 -6.25
CA ILE A 49 7.75 4.23 -6.38
C ILE A 49 8.16 4.20 -7.84
N CYS A 50 7.69 3.22 -8.62
CA CYS A 50 7.98 3.14 -10.03
C CYS A 50 7.37 4.31 -10.79
N SER A 51 6.14 4.75 -10.52
CA SER A 51 5.57 5.98 -11.10
C SER A 51 6.41 7.21 -10.86
N VAL A 52 6.87 7.42 -9.62
CA VAL A 52 7.75 8.54 -9.33
C VAL A 52 9.09 8.39 -10.07
N GLY A 53 9.69 7.20 -10.03
CA GLY A 53 10.96 6.92 -10.69
C GLY A 53 10.91 7.08 -12.21
N THR A 54 9.87 6.57 -12.88
CA THR A 54 9.71 6.69 -14.34
C THR A 54 9.36 8.11 -14.77
N THR A 55 8.71 8.90 -13.91
CA THR A 55 8.52 10.35 -14.13
C THR A 55 9.88 11.04 -14.21
N PHE A 56 10.74 10.84 -13.21
CA PHE A 56 12.08 11.43 -13.19
C PHE A 56 12.96 10.91 -14.33
N ALA A 57 12.84 9.63 -14.68
CA ALA A 57 13.54 9.08 -15.84
C ALA A 57 13.06 9.71 -17.15
N GLY A 58 11.74 9.88 -17.35
CA GLY A 58 11.18 10.52 -18.53
C GLY A 58 11.61 11.99 -18.67
N VAL A 59 11.53 12.75 -17.59
CA VAL A 59 12.05 14.13 -17.52
C VAL A 59 13.54 14.16 -17.78
N GLY A 60 14.31 13.26 -17.17
CA GLY A 60 15.76 13.18 -17.33
C GLY A 60 16.16 12.90 -18.78
N ILE A 61 15.50 11.94 -19.44
CA ILE A 61 15.73 11.63 -20.86
C ILE A 61 15.40 12.85 -21.74
N ALA A 62 14.24 13.47 -21.53
CA ALA A 62 13.84 14.65 -22.29
C ALA A 62 14.80 15.82 -22.08
N TRP A 63 15.21 16.07 -20.83
CA TRP A 63 16.18 17.10 -20.49
C TRP A 63 17.51 16.85 -21.17
N THR A 64 18.05 15.63 -21.08
CA THR A 64 19.33 15.28 -21.73
C THR A 64 19.23 15.42 -23.24
N TYR A 65 18.09 15.10 -23.83
CA TYR A 65 17.87 15.24 -25.27
C TYR A 65 17.89 16.71 -25.69
N PHE A 66 17.11 17.58 -25.03
CA PHE A 66 17.05 19.00 -25.36
C PHE A 66 18.33 19.77 -25.00
N ALA A 67 19.07 19.34 -23.97
CA ALA A 67 20.35 19.95 -23.60
C ALA A 67 21.45 19.77 -24.65
N ASN A 68 21.33 18.76 -25.53
CA ASN A 68 22.29 18.53 -26.63
C ASN A 68 21.87 19.22 -27.94
N ILE A 69 20.70 19.84 -28.00
CA ILE A 69 20.22 20.57 -29.18
C ILE A 69 20.52 22.05 -28.97
N GLU A 70 21.08 22.70 -29.98
CA GLU A 70 21.23 24.16 -30.00
C GLU A 70 19.83 24.77 -30.12
N ILE A 71 19.37 25.41 -29.05
CA ILE A 71 18.06 26.06 -29.01
C ILE A 71 18.25 27.52 -29.45
N ASP A 72 17.84 27.83 -30.68
CA ASP A 72 17.70 29.22 -31.10
C ASP A 72 16.44 29.83 -30.47
N MET A 73 16.64 30.74 -29.51
CA MET A 73 15.57 31.40 -28.75
C MET A 73 14.82 32.48 -29.57
N THR A 74 15.31 32.78 -30.78
CA THR A 74 14.75 33.83 -31.65
C THR A 74 13.67 33.28 -32.59
N GLU A 75 13.67 31.96 -32.81
CA GLU A 75 12.71 31.29 -33.65
C GLU A 75 11.43 30.92 -32.89
N LYS A 76 10.27 31.18 -33.51
CA LYS A 76 8.97 30.79 -32.97
C LYS A 76 8.59 29.42 -33.50
N LEU A 77 8.43 28.45 -32.60
CA LEU A 77 7.89 27.13 -32.93
C LEU A 77 6.36 27.15 -32.78
N PHE A 78 5.63 26.84 -33.85
CA PHE A 78 4.15 26.88 -33.87
C PHE A 78 3.54 28.24 -33.48
N GLY A 79 4.26 29.35 -33.72
CA GLY A 79 3.82 30.70 -33.34
C GLY A 79 3.99 31.03 -31.85
N VAL A 80 4.52 30.09 -31.06
CA VAL A 80 4.85 30.24 -29.64
C VAL A 80 6.37 30.29 -29.48
N ASP A 81 6.84 30.97 -28.44
CA ASP A 81 8.27 31.02 -28.11
C ASP A 81 8.80 29.60 -27.76
N ALA A 82 9.97 29.27 -28.30
CA ALA A 82 10.60 27.95 -28.24
C ALA A 82 10.77 27.43 -26.81
N ILE A 83 11.04 28.32 -25.85
CA ILE A 83 11.23 27.94 -24.44
C ILE A 83 9.98 27.28 -23.83
N PHE A 84 8.79 27.75 -24.21
CA PHE A 84 7.52 27.18 -23.72
C PHE A 84 7.24 25.83 -24.35
N VAL A 85 7.57 25.66 -25.64
CA VAL A 85 7.37 24.41 -26.35
C VAL A 85 8.26 23.31 -25.76
N TYR A 86 9.56 23.58 -25.58
CA TYR A 86 10.47 22.63 -24.96
C TYR A 86 10.12 22.34 -23.50
N GLY A 87 9.75 23.36 -22.73
CA GLY A 87 9.25 23.19 -21.36
C GLY A 87 8.02 22.29 -21.31
N ALA A 88 7.06 22.50 -22.22
CA ALA A 88 5.87 21.66 -22.34
C ALA A 88 6.23 20.21 -22.74
N CYS A 89 7.17 20.01 -23.65
CA CYS A 89 7.65 18.69 -24.03
C CYS A 89 8.27 17.93 -22.84
N ILE A 90 9.07 18.60 -22.01
CA ILE A 90 9.67 17.98 -20.81
C ILE A 90 8.59 17.59 -19.79
N VAL A 91 7.62 18.49 -19.55
CA VAL A 91 6.49 18.19 -18.67
C VAL A 91 5.68 17.01 -19.20
N PHE A 92 5.42 16.99 -20.50
CA PHE A 92 4.70 15.90 -21.17
C PHE A 92 5.44 14.56 -21.05
N ALA A 93 6.76 14.55 -21.24
CA ALA A 93 7.59 13.37 -21.03
C ALA A 93 7.52 12.86 -19.58
N GLY A 94 7.47 13.76 -18.59
CA GLY A 94 7.23 13.42 -17.20
C GLY A 94 5.87 12.77 -16.96
N VAL A 95 4.79 13.33 -17.52
CA VAL A 95 3.43 12.77 -17.42
C VAL A 95 3.35 11.38 -18.05
N LEU A 96 3.95 11.20 -19.23
CA LEU A 96 4.04 9.88 -19.87
C LEU A 96 4.83 8.88 -19.00
N GLY A 97 5.93 9.34 -18.41
CA GLY A 97 6.71 8.56 -17.45
C GLY A 97 5.87 8.12 -16.26
N TYR A 98 5.11 9.03 -15.64
CA TYR A 98 4.22 8.73 -14.51
C TYR A 98 3.21 7.64 -14.85
N LEU A 99 2.60 7.73 -16.05
CA LEU A 99 1.58 6.81 -16.52
C LEU A 99 2.14 5.40 -16.82
N ALA A 100 3.39 5.31 -17.28
CA ALA A 100 4.09 4.03 -17.48
C ALA A 100 4.47 3.34 -16.17
N GLY A 101 4.58 4.10 -15.07
CA GLY A 101 5.03 3.66 -13.76
C GLY A 101 4.36 2.41 -13.17
N PRO A 102 3.03 2.34 -13.09
CA PRO A 102 2.35 1.20 -12.48
C PRO A 102 2.57 -0.10 -13.28
N GLY A 103 2.74 0.01 -14.61
CA GLY A 103 3.09 -1.12 -15.47
C GLY A 103 4.46 -1.69 -15.12
N VAL A 104 5.48 -0.82 -15.00
CA VAL A 104 6.83 -1.19 -14.57
C VAL A 104 6.83 -1.75 -13.16
N GLY A 105 6.10 -1.12 -12.23
CA GLY A 105 5.99 -1.60 -10.84
C GLY A 105 5.33 -2.98 -10.74
N ASN A 106 4.31 -3.25 -11.55
CA ASN A 106 3.67 -4.56 -11.61
C ASN A 106 4.62 -5.62 -12.22
N PHE A 107 5.40 -5.26 -13.23
CA PHE A 107 6.44 -6.14 -13.78
C PHE A 107 7.49 -6.50 -12.74
N MET A 108 8.05 -5.51 -12.02
CA MET A 108 9.01 -5.74 -10.94
C MET A 108 8.43 -6.58 -9.81
N PHE A 109 7.16 -6.36 -9.46
CA PHE A 109 6.46 -7.16 -8.46
C PHE A 109 6.31 -8.63 -8.88
N ARG A 110 5.89 -8.89 -10.12
CA ARG A 110 5.76 -10.26 -10.66
C ARG A 110 7.10 -10.98 -10.66
N GLN A 111 8.17 -10.27 -11.02
CA GLN A 111 9.52 -10.84 -10.96
C GLN A 111 9.95 -11.15 -9.51
N SER A 112 9.61 -10.28 -8.56
CA SER A 112 9.90 -10.51 -7.14
C SER A 112 9.12 -11.68 -6.52
N LEU A 113 7.97 -12.07 -7.09
CA LEU A 113 7.20 -13.22 -6.62
C LEU A 113 7.86 -14.54 -7.00
N GLY A 114 8.41 -14.63 -8.21
CA GLY A 114 9.07 -15.83 -8.74
C GLY A 114 8.25 -17.10 -8.48
N LYS A 115 8.84 -18.08 -7.77
CA LYS A 115 8.21 -19.36 -7.43
C LYS A 115 6.98 -19.24 -6.51
N ARG A 116 6.83 -18.14 -5.76
CA ARG A 116 5.70 -17.91 -4.83
C ARG A 116 4.47 -17.33 -5.52
N ALA A 117 4.52 -17.10 -6.84
CA ALA A 117 3.42 -16.49 -7.59
C ALA A 117 2.12 -17.30 -7.54
N ALA A 118 2.21 -18.63 -7.63
CA ALA A 118 1.05 -19.52 -7.56
C ALA A 118 0.40 -19.46 -6.16
N ASP A 119 1.20 -19.59 -5.10
CA ASP A 119 0.71 -19.52 -3.71
C ASP A 119 0.08 -18.17 -3.40
N PHE A 120 0.67 -17.09 -3.92
CA PHE A 120 0.11 -15.74 -3.80
C PHE A 120 -1.25 -15.63 -4.49
N ALA A 121 -1.39 -16.15 -5.71
CA ALA A 121 -2.65 -16.11 -6.44
C ALA A 121 -3.77 -16.89 -5.71
N VAL A 122 -3.47 -18.09 -5.19
CA VAL A 122 -4.43 -18.89 -4.41
C VAL A 122 -4.84 -18.17 -3.12
N LYS A 123 -3.90 -17.52 -2.43
CA LYS A 123 -4.21 -16.70 -1.25
C LYS A 123 -5.02 -15.46 -1.59
N ASP A 124 -4.71 -14.79 -2.70
CA ASP A 124 -5.44 -13.59 -3.12
C ASP A 124 -6.89 -13.93 -3.47
N THR A 125 -7.14 -15.04 -4.18
CA THR A 125 -8.52 -15.49 -4.45
C THR A 125 -9.26 -15.87 -3.16
N THR A 126 -8.61 -16.57 -2.24
CA THR A 126 -9.19 -16.91 -0.92
C THR A 126 -9.54 -15.64 -0.12
N PHE A 127 -8.64 -14.66 -0.13
CA PHE A 127 -8.87 -13.35 0.49
C PHE A 127 -10.07 -12.63 -0.14
N LEU A 128 -10.13 -12.57 -1.46
CA LEU A 128 -11.24 -11.94 -2.19
C LEU A 128 -12.58 -12.65 -1.91
N GLN A 129 -12.59 -13.97 -1.75
CA GLN A 129 -13.77 -14.71 -1.31
C GLN A 129 -14.21 -14.30 0.10
N HIS A 130 -13.27 -14.12 1.04
CA HIS A 130 -13.58 -13.62 2.38
C HIS A 130 -14.13 -12.19 2.35
N ILE A 131 -13.57 -11.31 1.51
CA ILE A 131 -14.11 -9.95 1.34
C ILE A 131 -15.52 -10.00 0.75
N LYS A 132 -15.73 -10.77 -0.32
CA LYS A 132 -17.05 -10.92 -0.96
C LYS A 132 -18.12 -11.44 0.01
N ARG A 133 -17.76 -12.35 0.91
CA ARG A 133 -18.69 -12.91 1.91
C ARG A 133 -19.06 -11.91 3.01
N ASN A 134 -18.11 -11.09 3.43
CA ASN A 134 -18.26 -10.20 4.59
C ASN A 134 -18.58 -8.74 4.22
N ARG A 135 -18.60 -8.40 2.92
CA ARG A 135 -18.87 -7.04 2.47
C ARG A 135 -20.29 -6.60 2.88
N PRO A 136 -20.46 -5.32 3.27
CA PRO A 136 -21.78 -4.73 3.46
C PRO A 136 -22.64 -4.75 2.19
N ASP A 137 -23.96 -4.83 2.33
CA ASP A 137 -24.91 -4.70 1.22
C ASP A 137 -25.01 -3.23 0.78
N PRO A 138 -24.70 -2.89 -0.48
CA PRO A 138 -24.74 -1.50 -0.94
C PRO A 138 -26.16 -0.92 -0.96
N ALA A 139 -27.20 -1.76 -1.05
CA ALA A 139 -28.59 -1.30 -1.04
C ALA A 139 -29.02 -0.72 0.31
N LYS A 140 -28.30 -1.06 1.39
CA LYS A 140 -28.60 -0.63 2.75
C LYS A 140 -27.83 0.62 3.19
N GLN A 141 -27.28 1.36 2.22
CA GLN A 141 -26.52 2.57 2.49
C GLN A 141 -27.44 3.75 2.81
N SER A 142 -27.14 4.43 3.90
CA SER A 142 -27.78 5.70 4.29
C SER A 142 -26.77 6.83 4.27
N TYR A 143 -27.22 8.05 4.01
CA TYR A 143 -26.38 9.26 4.02
C TYR A 143 -25.67 9.45 5.38
N THR A 144 -26.34 9.09 6.47
CA THR A 144 -25.81 9.20 7.85
C THR A 144 -24.82 8.08 8.20
N ASN A 145 -24.77 6.99 7.42
CA ASN A 145 -23.89 5.85 7.64
C ASN A 145 -23.25 5.39 6.32
N PRO A 146 -22.29 6.17 5.77
CA PRO A 146 -21.63 5.81 4.53
C PRO A 146 -20.75 4.56 4.70
N ILE A 147 -20.64 3.76 3.64
CA ILE A 147 -19.77 2.58 3.61
C ILE A 147 -18.32 3.05 3.53
N THR A 148 -17.48 2.69 4.50
CA THR A 148 -16.10 3.18 4.60
C THR A 148 -15.12 2.52 3.62
N ASP A 149 -15.26 1.21 3.38
CA ASP A 149 -14.44 0.45 2.44
C ASP A 149 -15.19 -0.79 1.93
N TYR A 150 -15.84 -0.67 0.77
CA TYR A 150 -16.66 -1.74 0.19
C TYR A 150 -15.82 -2.91 -0.37
N TYR A 151 -14.65 -2.61 -0.94
CA TYR A 151 -13.80 -3.58 -1.64
C TYR A 151 -12.63 -4.11 -0.82
N GLY A 152 -12.41 -3.58 0.39
CA GLY A 152 -11.26 -3.93 1.21
C GLY A 152 -9.95 -3.45 0.59
N GLU A 153 -9.97 -2.33 -0.13
CA GLU A 153 -8.80 -1.83 -0.85
C GLU A 153 -7.68 -1.46 0.13
N LYS A 154 -8.03 -0.92 1.30
CA LYS A 154 -7.09 -0.39 2.29
C LYS A 154 -6.53 -1.45 3.24
N ILE A 155 -6.81 -2.74 2.99
CA ILE A 155 -6.41 -3.85 3.87
C ILE A 155 -4.99 -4.30 3.53
N ASP A 156 -4.03 -3.70 4.23
CA ASP A 156 -2.59 -3.96 4.08
C ASP A 156 -1.98 -4.81 5.20
N SER A 157 -2.75 -5.17 6.23
CA SER A 157 -2.28 -5.91 7.39
C SER A 157 -3.38 -6.77 8.02
N LEU A 158 -2.98 -7.76 8.83
CA LEU A 158 -3.92 -8.60 9.54
C LEU A 158 -4.77 -7.82 10.57
N SER A 159 -4.18 -6.81 11.22
CA SER A 159 -4.91 -5.92 12.13
C SER A 159 -5.92 -5.06 11.38
N GLY A 160 -5.55 -4.55 10.20
CA GLY A 160 -6.44 -3.84 9.29
C GLY A 160 -7.62 -4.71 8.85
N TYR A 161 -7.35 -5.97 8.50
CA TYR A 161 -8.39 -6.94 8.13
C TYR A 161 -9.39 -7.19 9.26
N ARG A 162 -8.90 -7.40 10.49
CA ARG A 162 -9.78 -7.59 11.67
C ARG A 162 -10.59 -6.33 12.00
N ARG A 163 -10.02 -5.15 11.80
CA ARG A 163 -10.74 -3.89 11.95
C ARG A 163 -11.86 -3.79 10.91
N TRP A 164 -11.54 -4.05 9.65
CA TRP A 164 -12.51 -4.04 8.55
C TRP A 164 -13.68 -5.02 8.80
N LEU A 165 -13.41 -6.23 9.30
CA LEU A 165 -14.46 -7.19 9.67
C LEU A 165 -15.39 -6.67 10.76
N ARG A 166 -14.84 -5.99 11.78
CA ARG A 166 -15.65 -5.36 12.84
C ARG A 166 -16.48 -4.21 12.29
N ASP A 167 -15.89 -3.37 11.44
CA ASP A 167 -16.59 -2.25 10.83
C ASP A 167 -17.75 -2.73 9.94
N ALA A 168 -17.54 -3.80 9.16
CA ALA A 168 -18.58 -4.45 8.37
C ALA A 168 -19.71 -5.04 9.23
N HIS A 169 -19.36 -5.69 10.35
CA HIS A 169 -20.34 -6.22 11.29
C HIS A 169 -21.18 -5.11 11.96
N ILE A 170 -20.52 -4.05 12.44
CA ILE A 170 -21.18 -2.88 13.02
C ILE A 170 -22.09 -2.23 12.00
N TYR A 171 -21.66 -2.11 10.74
CA TYR A 171 -22.48 -1.58 9.67
C TYR A 171 -23.76 -2.41 9.47
N LYS A 172 -23.64 -3.74 9.46
CA LYS A 172 -24.79 -4.65 9.32
C LYS A 172 -25.79 -4.46 10.47
N LEU A 173 -25.31 -4.38 11.72
CA LEU A 173 -26.16 -4.15 12.88
C LEU A 173 -26.86 -2.78 12.84
N LYS A 174 -26.16 -1.74 12.37
CA LYS A 174 -26.74 -0.42 12.19
C LYS A 174 -27.79 -0.43 11.08
N SER A 175 -27.51 -1.06 9.95
CA SER A 175 -28.48 -1.09 8.84
C SER A 175 -29.73 -1.89 9.18
N GLU A 176 -29.65 -2.92 10.01
CA GLU A 176 -30.83 -3.64 10.53
C GLU A 176 -31.64 -2.84 11.55
N LYS A 177 -31.02 -1.90 12.27
CA LYS A 177 -31.71 -1.08 13.28
C LYS A 177 -32.40 0.15 12.71
N TYR A 178 -31.88 0.70 11.61
CA TYR A 178 -32.28 2.00 11.05
C TYR A 178 -32.99 1.92 9.68
N LEU A 179 -33.14 0.71 9.11
CA LEU A 179 -33.97 0.43 7.92
C LEU A 179 -35.13 -0.47 8.32
#